data_AF-A0A543PZY2-F1
#
_entry.id   AF-A0A543PZY2-F1
#
_cell.length_a   1.000
_cell.length_b   1.000
_cell.length_c   1.000
_cell.angle_alpha   90.00
_cell.angle_beta   90.00
_cell.angle_gamma   90.00
#
_symmetry.space_group_name_H-M   'P 1'
#
loop_
_entity.id
_entity.type
_entity.pdbx_description
1 polymer ?
#
loop_
_entity_poly.entity_id
_entity_poly.type
_entity_poly.pdbx_seq_one_letter_code
_entity_poly.pdbx_strand_id
1 'polypeptide(L)'
;MAAIRPRKDRDGIVVGYQVQVQRKGYPAQTKTFRSKADAQAWATVIESEMQRGVWRDRSESENTTLTEALDRYAQEIMPCKKSPKPDLFKLHQWQSRPIAKMFLASIRGKDVAAAIRDMEAEGKAANTIRLYLALLSHLFTIARKEWGMEALSNPVELVRKPKLPQGRDRRLVDDEETRLLDTCQAMNPELASIVGIAIETAMRQGEIMGMTWNKVDLKRQTVTLEDTKNGEKRIVPLTPRATQILRDLPRNLDGKVWNYTPDGMRTSYNKACKRAGIEGLTFHDLRHEGTSRLFEKGLGLMQVAAITGHKNMQMLKRYTHLKPEDLVKLLNGG
;
A
#
# COMPACT_ATOMS: atom_id res chain seq x y z
N MET A 1 -17.82 23.88 37.57
CA MET A 1 -17.09 24.52 38.68
C MET A 1 -15.87 23.69 38.95
N ALA A 2 -14.70 24.27 38.74
CA ALA A 2 -13.42 23.63 39.01
C ALA A 2 -13.13 23.59 40.51
N ALA A 3 -12.78 22.41 41.02
CA ALA A 3 -12.28 22.24 42.37
C ALA A 3 -10.76 22.11 42.34
N ILE A 4 -10.04 22.94 43.11
CA ILE A 4 -8.57 22.90 43.21
C ILE A 4 -8.20 22.44 44.62
N ARG A 5 -7.52 21.30 44.74
CA ARG A 5 -7.11 20.70 46.01
C ARG A 5 -5.57 20.69 46.12
N PRO A 6 -4.97 21.17 47.21
CA PRO A 6 -3.52 21.06 47.41
C PRO A 6 -3.14 19.59 47.65
N ARG A 7 -2.09 19.12 46.98
CA ARG A 7 -1.43 17.84 47.28
C ARG A 7 -0.30 18.11 48.27
N LYS A 8 -0.31 17.38 49.37
CA LYS A 8 0.71 17.44 50.41
C LYS A 8 1.54 16.15 50.42
N ASP A 9 2.82 16.24 50.75
CA ASP A 9 3.62 15.05 51.05
C ASP A 9 3.37 14.53 52.47
N ARG A 10 4.19 13.57 52.93
CA ARG A 10 4.09 12.98 54.26
C ARG A 10 4.35 13.97 55.39
N ASP A 11 5.11 15.03 55.13
CA ASP A 11 5.48 16.10 56.07
C ASP A 11 4.50 17.28 56.02
N GLY A 12 3.42 17.16 55.22
CA GLY A 12 2.38 18.18 55.10
C GLY A 12 2.75 19.33 54.16
N ILE A 13 3.90 19.26 53.48
CA ILE A 13 4.37 20.29 52.55
C ILE A 13 3.59 20.18 51.25
N VAL A 14 3.11 21.31 50.73
CA VAL A 14 2.38 21.36 49.46
C VAL A 14 3.35 21.10 48.31
N VAL A 15 3.23 19.93 47.69
CA VAL A 15 4.06 19.50 46.54
C VAL A 15 3.38 19.76 45.19
N GLY A 16 2.11 20.20 45.19
CA GLY A 16 1.38 20.61 43.99
C GLY A 16 -0.11 20.82 44.24
N TYR A 17 -0.86 21.00 43.17
CA TYR A 17 -2.31 21.24 43.17
C TYR A 17 -2.99 20.32 42.16
N GLN A 18 -3.98 19.56 42.61
CA GLN A 18 -4.85 18.77 41.74
C GLN A 18 -6.10 19.58 41.42
N VAL A 19 -6.41 19.71 40.14
CA VAL A 19 -7.58 20.41 39.63
C VAL A 19 -8.55 19.40 39.07
N GLN A 20 -9.82 19.51 39.45
CA GLN A 20 -10.91 18.71 38.90
C GLN A 20 -11.98 19.64 38.33
N VAL A 21 -12.22 19.57 37.02
CA VAL A 21 -13.28 20.31 36.32
C VAL A 21 -14.46 19.37 36.08
N GLN A 22 -15.61 19.71 36.66
CA GLN A 22 -16.88 19.02 36.40
C GLN A 22 -17.92 19.99 35.81
N ARG A 23 -18.55 19.56 34.72
CA ARG A 23 -19.65 20.26 34.05
C ARG A 23 -20.65 19.25 33.50
N LYS A 24 -21.95 19.51 33.69
CA LYS A 24 -23.03 18.65 33.18
C LYS A 24 -22.89 18.46 31.66
N GLY A 25 -22.93 17.21 31.20
CA GLY A 25 -22.79 16.85 29.78
C GLY A 25 -21.34 16.64 29.30
N TYR A 26 -20.34 16.81 30.16
CA TYR A 26 -18.93 16.56 29.85
C TYR A 26 -18.30 15.58 30.86
N PRO A 27 -17.32 14.76 30.44
CA PRO A 27 -16.57 13.91 31.38
C PRO A 27 -15.76 14.76 32.36
N ALA A 28 -15.60 14.27 33.59
CA ALA A 28 -14.81 14.94 34.61
C ALA A 28 -13.33 14.95 34.22
N GLN A 29 -12.72 16.13 34.17
CA GLN A 29 -11.32 16.30 33.79
C GLN A 29 -10.47 16.57 35.03
N THR A 30 -9.37 15.83 35.19
CA THR A 30 -8.47 15.97 36.33
C THR A 30 -7.02 16.13 35.88
N LYS A 31 -6.32 17.15 36.35
CA LYS A 31 -4.88 17.37 36.05
C LYS A 31 -4.16 17.92 37.27
N THR A 32 -2.87 17.62 37.39
CA THR A 32 -2.03 18.06 38.52
C THR A 32 -0.99 19.06 38.06
N PHE A 33 -0.80 20.14 38.82
CA PHE A 33 0.13 21.24 38.55
C PHE A 33 1.04 21.48 39.74
N ARG A 34 2.22 22.07 39.51
CA ARG A 34 3.13 22.47 40.60
C ARG A 34 2.68 23.77 41.27
N SER A 35 2.12 24.72 40.51
CA SER A 35 1.64 26.00 41.04
C SER A 35 0.11 26.07 41.07
N LYS A 36 -0.45 26.82 42.03
CA LYS A 36 -1.90 27.08 42.10
C LYS A 36 -2.38 27.94 40.93
N ALA A 37 -1.54 28.86 40.46
CA ALA A 37 -1.85 29.76 39.36
C ALA A 37 -2.03 29.01 38.04
N ASP A 38 -1.13 28.07 37.72
CA ASP A 38 -1.25 27.22 36.52
C ASP A 38 -2.50 26.33 36.58
N ALA A 39 -2.77 25.78 37.77
CA ALA A 39 -3.97 25.02 38.05
C ALA A 39 -5.26 25.82 37.76
N GLN A 40 -5.31 27.08 38.22
CA GLN A 40 -6.42 27.98 37.98
C GLN A 40 -6.56 28.34 36.51
N ALA A 41 -5.46 28.70 35.84
CA ALA A 41 -5.44 29.06 34.43
C ALA A 41 -5.91 27.90 33.55
N TRP A 42 -5.45 26.68 33.83
CA TRP A 42 -5.91 25.48 33.12
C TRP A 42 -7.41 25.22 33.34
N ALA A 43 -7.91 25.33 34.57
CA ALA A 43 -9.34 25.21 34.86
C ALA A 43 -10.17 26.22 34.05
N THR A 44 -9.76 27.48 34.01
CA THR A 44 -10.45 28.54 33.27
C THR A 44 -10.50 28.25 31.77
N VAL A 45 -9.40 27.77 31.18
CA VAL A 45 -9.35 27.39 29.76
C VAL A 45 -10.30 26.23 29.47
N ILE A 46 -10.25 25.15 30.25
CA ILE A 46 -11.10 23.98 30.05
C ILE A 46 -12.58 24.33 30.24
N GLU A 47 -12.93 25.07 31.29
CA GLU A 47 -14.31 25.51 31.51
C GLU A 47 -14.82 26.39 30.37
N SER A 48 -13.95 27.26 29.82
CA SER A 48 -14.26 28.09 28.65
C SER A 48 -14.45 27.27 27.37
N GLU A 49 -13.56 26.31 27.11
CA GLU A 49 -13.69 25.40 25.95
C GLU A 49 -14.99 24.58 26.03
N MET A 50 -15.32 24.05 27.21
CA MET A 50 -16.58 23.31 27.44
C MET A 50 -17.80 24.23 27.33
N GLN A 51 -17.69 25.50 27.76
CA GLN A 51 -18.76 26.48 27.59
C GLN A 51 -19.05 26.79 26.13
N ARG A 52 -17.98 26.90 25.33
CA ARG A 52 -18.05 27.21 23.90
C ARG A 52 -18.37 26.00 23.03
N GLY A 53 -18.46 24.80 23.61
CA GLY A 53 -18.71 23.56 22.88
C GLY A 53 -17.55 23.12 21.97
N VAL A 54 -16.35 23.68 22.17
CA VAL A 54 -15.16 23.35 21.36
C VAL A 54 -14.24 22.35 22.06
N TRP A 55 -14.53 22.02 23.31
CA TRP A 55 -13.76 21.05 24.06
C TRP A 55 -13.83 19.66 23.43
N ARG A 56 -12.68 19.00 23.37
CA ARG A 56 -12.52 17.62 22.92
C ARG A 56 -11.57 16.94 23.89
N ASP A 57 -11.84 15.69 24.22
CA ASP A 57 -10.95 14.92 25.09
C ASP A 57 -9.62 14.67 24.38
N ARG A 58 -8.52 14.99 25.07
CA ARG A 58 -7.15 14.76 24.61
C ARG A 58 -6.42 13.76 25.49
N SER A 59 -7.02 13.34 26.61
CA SER A 59 -6.37 12.57 27.67
C SER A 59 -5.79 11.27 27.13
N GLU A 60 -6.52 10.53 26.30
CA GLU A 60 -6.01 9.28 25.72
C GLU A 60 -4.78 9.56 24.84
N SER A 61 -4.86 10.52 23.91
CA SER A 61 -3.73 10.86 23.05
C SER A 61 -2.52 11.47 23.77
N GLU A 62 -2.72 12.11 24.93
CA GLU A 62 -1.65 12.64 25.79
C GLU A 62 -0.93 11.54 26.59
N ASN A 63 -1.58 10.39 26.79
CA ASN A 63 -1.05 9.28 27.59
C ASN A 63 -0.71 8.02 26.77
N THR A 64 -1.11 7.95 25.51
CA THR A 64 -0.77 6.83 24.60
C THR A 64 0.45 7.18 23.77
N THR A 65 1.51 6.37 23.90
CA THR A 65 2.70 6.42 23.05
C THR A 65 2.42 5.87 21.66
N LEU A 66 3.24 6.24 20.68
CA LEU A 66 3.13 5.68 19.34
C LEU A 66 3.37 4.17 19.32
N THR A 67 4.23 3.61 20.18
CA THR A 67 4.40 2.16 20.32
C THR A 67 3.10 1.48 20.75
N GLU A 68 2.46 1.95 21.82
CA GLU A 68 1.19 1.38 22.31
C GLU A 68 0.09 1.50 21.25
N ALA A 69 0.05 2.62 20.53
CA ALA A 69 -0.87 2.81 19.42
C ALA A 69 -0.60 1.83 18.26
N LEU A 70 0.67 1.56 17.94
CA LEU A 70 1.04 0.59 16.91
C LEU A 70 0.64 -0.83 17.36
N ASP A 71 0.86 -1.19 18.62
CA ASP A 71 0.46 -2.51 19.15
C ASP A 71 -1.06 -2.68 19.10
N ARG A 72 -1.83 -1.68 19.52
CA ARG A 72 -3.29 -1.67 19.39
C ARG A 72 -3.73 -1.79 17.93
N TYR A 73 -3.08 -1.05 17.02
CA TYR A 73 -3.33 -1.15 15.59
C TYR A 73 -3.07 -2.56 15.03
N ALA A 74 -2.01 -3.22 15.51
CA ALA A 74 -1.66 -4.59 15.13
C ALA A 74 -2.71 -5.61 15.58
N GLN A 75 -3.34 -5.39 16.73
CA GLN A 75 -4.35 -6.28 17.29
C GLN A 75 -5.73 -6.05 16.68
N GLU A 76 -6.15 -4.79 16.52
CA GLU A 76 -7.52 -4.45 16.14
C GLU A 76 -7.70 -4.34 14.62
N ILE A 77 -6.75 -3.72 13.91
CA ILE A 77 -6.94 -3.33 12.50
C ILE A 77 -6.26 -4.28 11.53
N MET A 78 -5.08 -4.80 11.89
CA MET A 78 -4.32 -5.66 10.99
C MET A 78 -5.01 -7.00 10.66
N PRO A 79 -5.69 -7.69 11.59
CA PRO A 79 -6.39 -8.94 11.27
C PRO A 79 -7.50 -8.76 10.24
N CYS A 80 -8.12 -7.57 10.18
CA CYS A 80 -9.13 -7.24 9.19
C CYS A 80 -8.56 -7.02 7.78
N LYS A 81 -7.23 -6.89 7.64
CA LYS A 81 -6.59 -6.71 6.33
C LYS A 81 -6.40 -8.05 5.64
N LYS A 82 -6.76 -8.10 4.35
CA LYS A 82 -6.57 -9.27 3.46
C LYS A 82 -5.11 -9.76 3.36
N SER A 83 -4.12 -8.91 3.69
CA SER A 83 -2.70 -9.30 3.73
C SER A 83 -1.93 -8.50 4.80
N PRO A 84 -1.83 -8.99 6.04
CA PRO A 84 -1.22 -8.24 7.15
C PRO A 84 0.32 -8.29 7.15
N LYS A 85 0.94 -9.34 6.59
CA LYS A 85 2.39 -9.57 6.67
C LYS A 85 3.25 -8.38 6.21
N PRO A 86 2.99 -7.73 5.05
CA PRO A 86 3.79 -6.59 4.60
C PRO A 86 3.66 -5.38 5.53
N ASP A 87 2.55 -5.24 6.25
CA ASP A 87 2.31 -4.13 7.16
C ASP A 87 2.97 -4.36 8.52
N LEU A 88 3.14 -5.62 8.96
CA LEU A 88 3.86 -5.94 10.21
C LEU A 88 5.31 -5.45 10.15
N PHE A 89 5.98 -5.66 9.02
CA PHE A 89 7.34 -5.18 8.86
C PHE A 89 7.44 -3.65 8.97
N LYS A 90 6.48 -2.92 8.37
CA LYS A 90 6.43 -1.45 8.43
C LYS A 90 6.15 -0.96 9.85
N LEU A 91 5.31 -1.68 10.58
CA LEU A 91 4.98 -1.41 11.97
C LEU A 91 6.22 -1.55 12.85
N HIS A 92 6.95 -2.66 12.74
CA HIS A 92 8.20 -2.85 13.48
C HIS A 92 9.25 -1.80 13.13
N GLN A 93 9.30 -1.37 11.86
CA GLN A 93 10.18 -0.28 11.42
C GLN A 93 9.84 1.08 12.03
N TRP A 94 8.58 1.30 12.45
CA TRP A 94 8.21 2.48 13.23
C TRP A 94 8.56 2.27 14.71
N GLN A 95 8.27 1.10 15.28
CA GLN A 95 8.58 0.78 16.68
C GLN A 95 10.07 0.87 17.01
N SER A 96 10.95 0.57 16.05
CA SER A 96 12.41 0.66 16.24
C SER A 96 12.94 2.10 16.24
N ARG A 97 12.11 3.12 15.93
CA ARG A 97 12.54 4.51 15.80
C ARG A 97 12.31 5.32 17.08
N PRO A 98 13.10 6.37 17.34
CA PRO A 98 12.92 7.22 18.52
C PRO A 98 11.52 7.81 18.68
N ILE A 99 10.87 8.14 17.56
CA ILE A 99 9.50 8.68 17.50
C ILE A 99 8.46 7.74 18.14
N ALA A 100 8.72 6.43 18.20
CA ALA A 100 7.81 5.44 18.78
C ALA A 100 7.54 5.67 20.27
N LYS A 101 8.53 6.22 20.99
CA LYS A 101 8.45 6.49 22.43
C LYS A 101 7.69 7.78 22.76
N MET A 102 7.31 8.56 21.75
CA MET A 102 6.60 9.83 21.95
C MET A 102 5.09 9.57 22.10
N PHE A 103 4.44 10.37 22.94
CA PHE A 103 2.97 10.42 23.00
C PHE A 103 2.38 10.92 21.69
N LEU A 104 1.25 10.34 21.27
CA LEU A 104 0.58 10.69 20.01
C LEU A 104 0.31 12.19 19.89
N ALA A 105 -0.17 12.83 20.97
CA ALA A 105 -0.44 14.27 21.01
C ALA A 105 0.82 15.15 20.85
N SER A 106 2.01 14.60 21.14
CA SER A 106 3.27 15.33 21.09
C SER A 106 3.98 15.21 19.74
N ILE A 107 3.60 14.24 18.90
CA ILE A 107 4.23 14.03 17.59
C ILE A 107 3.81 15.14 16.63
N ARG A 108 4.81 15.86 16.10
CA ARG A 108 4.62 16.94 15.13
C ARG A 108 5.23 16.55 13.78
N GLY A 109 4.90 17.33 12.75
CA GLY A 109 5.45 17.15 11.40
C GLY A 109 6.98 17.13 11.37
N LYS A 110 7.66 17.90 12.23
CA LYS A 110 9.13 17.90 12.31
C LYS A 110 9.71 16.54 12.74
N ASP A 111 9.00 15.80 13.59
CA ASP A 111 9.46 14.51 14.13
C ASP A 111 9.29 13.42 13.05
N VAL A 112 8.18 13.49 12.30
CA VAL A 112 7.96 12.65 11.11
C VAL A 112 8.99 12.98 10.01
N ALA A 113 9.30 14.25 9.79
CA ALA A 113 10.31 14.67 8.82
C ALA A 113 11.74 14.23 9.21
N ALA A 114 12.06 14.18 10.50
CA ALA A 114 13.29 13.57 10.98
C ALA A 114 13.34 12.07 10.64
N ALA A 115 12.26 11.33 10.93
CA ALA A 115 12.18 9.91 10.58
C ALA A 115 12.29 9.65 9.06
N ILE A 116 11.77 10.55 8.22
CA ILE A 116 11.96 10.49 6.75
C ILE A 116 13.43 10.61 6.40
N ARG A 117 14.14 11.62 6.94
CA ARG A 117 15.56 11.83 6.68
C ARG A 117 16.42 10.64 7.14
N ASP A 118 16.10 10.06 8.29
CA ASP A 118 16.79 8.86 8.78
C ASP A 118 16.59 7.68 7.79
N MET A 119 15.37 7.46 7.31
CA MET A 119 15.07 6.43 6.32
C MET A 119 15.79 6.66 4.98
N GLU A 120 15.91 7.92 4.54
CA GLU A 120 16.66 8.28 3.34
C GLU A 120 18.16 8.04 3.53
N ALA A 121 18.72 8.38 4.70
CA ALA A 121 20.11 8.11 5.05
C ALA A 121 20.42 6.60 5.15
N GLU A 122 19.43 5.79 5.56
CA GLU A 122 19.48 4.33 5.51
C GLU A 122 19.38 3.75 4.08
N GLY A 123 19.21 4.59 3.05
CA GLY A 123 19.13 4.18 1.64
C GLY A 123 17.78 3.57 1.25
N LYS A 124 16.70 3.79 2.02
CA LYS A 124 15.38 3.26 1.65
C LYS A 124 14.83 3.99 0.42
N ALA A 125 14.29 3.23 -0.52
CA ALA A 125 13.65 3.78 -1.71
C ALA A 125 12.45 4.68 -1.34
N ALA A 126 12.25 5.77 -2.10
CA ALA A 126 11.18 6.75 -1.89
C ALA A 126 9.78 6.10 -1.77
N ASN A 127 9.48 5.09 -2.59
CA ASN A 127 8.20 4.38 -2.51
C ASN A 127 8.04 3.61 -1.20
N THR A 128 9.12 3.00 -0.69
CA THR A 128 9.12 2.29 0.61
C THR A 128 8.79 3.26 1.73
N ILE A 129 9.42 4.44 1.75
CA ILE A 129 9.14 5.48 2.76
C ILE A 129 7.68 5.93 2.69
N ARG A 130 7.14 6.16 1.49
CA ARG A 130 5.72 6.52 1.32
C ARG A 130 4.77 5.45 1.83
N LEU A 131 5.10 4.16 1.67
CA LEU A 131 4.31 3.06 2.22
C LEU A 131 4.34 3.05 3.75
N TYR A 132 5.47 3.41 4.37
CA TYR A 132 5.57 3.52 5.83
C TYR A 132 4.76 4.71 6.35
N LEU A 133 4.84 5.85 5.67
CA LEU A 133 4.04 7.04 5.97
C LEU A 133 2.54 6.77 5.79
N ALA A 134 2.14 5.97 4.80
CA ALA A 134 0.74 5.60 4.61
C ALA A 134 0.19 4.79 5.79
N LEU A 135 0.98 3.85 6.34
CA LEU A 135 0.59 3.11 7.55
C LEU A 135 0.44 4.05 8.75
N LEU A 136 1.43 4.90 8.98
CA LEU A 136 1.40 5.87 10.08
C LEU A 136 0.21 6.83 9.96
N SER A 137 -0.03 7.38 8.77
CA SER A 137 -1.17 8.24 8.49
C SER A 137 -2.50 7.53 8.76
N HIS A 138 -2.60 6.25 8.42
CA HIS A 138 -3.81 5.47 8.66
C HIS A 138 -4.00 5.18 10.15
N LEU A 139 -2.94 4.91 10.91
CA LEU A 139 -3.02 4.77 12.37
C LEU A 139 -3.59 6.03 13.01
N PHE A 140 -3.08 7.22 12.66
CA PHE A 140 -3.62 8.49 13.18
C PHE A 140 -5.08 8.70 12.74
N THR A 141 -5.48 8.20 11.57
CA THR A 141 -6.88 8.26 11.11
C THR A 141 -7.79 7.35 11.95
N ILE A 142 -7.37 6.13 12.24
CA ILE A 142 -8.11 5.19 13.10
C ILE A 142 -8.20 5.74 14.52
N ALA A 143 -7.10 6.23 15.08
CA ALA A 143 -7.07 6.83 16.41
C ALA A 143 -8.13 7.93 16.56
N ARG A 144 -8.27 8.78 15.54
CA ARG A 144 -9.27 9.86 15.52
C ARG A 144 -10.70 9.37 15.35
N LYS A 145 -10.93 8.37 14.51
CA LYS A 145 -12.28 7.94 14.10
C LYS A 145 -12.88 6.86 14.99
N GLU A 146 -12.04 5.99 15.53
CA GLU A 146 -12.46 4.74 16.18
C GLU A 146 -11.99 4.66 17.64
N TRP A 147 -10.86 5.29 17.99
CA TRP A 147 -10.34 5.27 19.38
C TRP A 147 -10.68 6.52 20.18
N GLY A 148 -11.65 7.33 19.73
CA GLY A 148 -12.12 8.50 20.48
C GLY A 148 -11.12 9.67 20.57
N MET A 149 -9.96 9.60 19.90
CA MET A 149 -8.95 10.67 19.90
C MET A 149 -9.28 11.76 18.86
N GLU A 150 -10.50 12.28 18.85
CA GLU A 150 -11.04 13.17 17.80
C GLU A 150 -10.22 14.45 17.59
N ALA A 151 -9.63 14.97 18.68
CA ALA A 151 -8.78 16.17 18.67
C ALA A 151 -7.36 15.95 18.13
N LEU A 152 -6.97 14.69 17.92
CA LEU A 152 -5.63 14.38 17.43
C LEU A 152 -5.45 14.89 16.00
N SER A 153 -4.34 15.59 15.74
CA SER A 153 -3.96 15.98 14.38
C SER A 153 -3.11 14.87 13.74
N ASN A 154 -3.20 14.69 12.42
CA ASN A 154 -2.35 13.74 11.71
C ASN A 154 -1.05 14.43 11.26
N PRO A 155 0.11 14.15 11.90
CA PRO A 155 1.36 14.84 11.59
C PRO A 155 1.90 14.48 10.20
N VAL A 156 1.47 13.37 9.61
CA VAL A 156 1.91 12.92 8.27
C VAL A 156 1.35 13.79 7.15
N GLU A 157 0.22 14.48 7.39
CA GLU A 157 -0.36 15.43 6.43
C GLU A 157 0.46 16.73 6.33
N LEU A 158 1.26 17.03 7.36
CA LEU A 158 2.07 18.25 7.45
C LEU A 158 3.48 18.09 6.88
N VAL A 159 3.83 16.92 6.34
CA VAL A 159 5.18 16.65 5.82
C VAL A 159 5.21 16.51 4.31
N ARG A 160 6.31 16.97 3.71
CA ARG A 160 6.62 16.70 2.31
C ARG A 160 6.98 15.23 2.15
N LYS A 161 6.22 14.51 1.34
CA LYS A 161 6.50 13.11 1.02
C LYS A 161 7.60 13.01 -0.04
N PRO A 162 8.48 11.99 0.01
CA PRO A 162 9.47 11.76 -1.03
C PRO A 162 8.84 11.69 -2.43
N LYS A 163 9.52 12.27 -3.42
CA LYS A 163 9.09 12.22 -4.82
C LYS A 163 9.30 10.80 -5.33
N LEU A 164 8.26 10.22 -5.93
CA LEU A 164 8.39 8.92 -6.57
C LEU A 164 9.24 9.06 -7.84
N PRO A 165 10.12 8.09 -8.13
CA PRO A 165 10.73 8.00 -9.44
C PRO A 165 9.63 7.82 -10.50
N GLN A 166 9.94 8.15 -11.75
CA GLN A 166 9.04 7.84 -12.85
C GLN A 166 8.82 6.31 -12.93
N GLY A 167 7.66 5.93 -13.48
CA GLY A 167 7.35 4.53 -13.73
C GLY A 167 8.40 3.89 -14.65
N ARG A 168 8.54 2.57 -14.56
CA ARG A 168 9.40 1.83 -15.48
C ARG A 168 8.70 1.71 -16.84
N ASP A 169 9.42 2.02 -17.91
CA ASP A 169 8.97 1.87 -19.30
C ASP A 169 9.83 0.83 -20.07
N ARG A 170 10.42 -0.12 -19.33
CA ARG A 170 11.22 -1.20 -19.90
C ARG A 170 10.32 -2.14 -20.72
N ARG A 171 10.67 -2.32 -22.00
CA ARG A 171 10.05 -3.26 -22.96
C ARG A 171 11.09 -4.24 -23.47
N LEU A 172 10.68 -5.41 -23.95
CA LEU A 172 11.58 -6.34 -24.65
C LEU A 172 12.12 -5.67 -25.92
N VAL A 173 13.42 -5.77 -26.16
CA VAL A 173 14.10 -5.12 -27.30
C VAL A 173 14.84 -6.17 -28.13
N ASP A 174 14.98 -5.93 -29.44
CA ASP A 174 15.73 -6.77 -30.36
C ASP A 174 15.38 -8.27 -30.25
N ASP A 175 16.33 -9.10 -29.87
CA ASP A 175 16.22 -10.56 -29.74
C ASP A 175 15.94 -11.02 -28.30
N GLU A 176 15.69 -10.10 -27.36
CA GLU A 176 15.54 -10.43 -25.94
C GLU A 176 14.38 -11.40 -25.66
N GLU A 177 13.26 -11.29 -26.39
CA GLU A 177 12.15 -12.24 -26.24
C GLU A 177 12.61 -13.66 -26.56
N THR A 178 13.27 -13.83 -27.70
CA THR A 178 13.77 -15.13 -28.16
C THR A 178 14.78 -15.70 -27.18
N ARG A 179 15.83 -14.92 -26.83
CA ARG A 179 16.84 -15.35 -25.85
C ARG A 179 16.23 -15.70 -24.49
N LEU A 180 15.27 -14.92 -24.02
CA LEU A 180 14.58 -15.18 -22.75
C LEU A 180 13.80 -16.49 -22.81
N LEU A 181 13.00 -16.69 -23.85
CA LEU A 181 12.17 -17.88 -24.00
C LEU A 181 13.03 -19.15 -24.17
N ASP A 182 14.07 -19.10 -24.99
CA ASP A 182 14.99 -20.21 -25.20
C ASP A 182 15.71 -20.58 -23.89
N THR A 183 16.19 -19.58 -23.15
CA THR A 183 16.82 -19.79 -21.84
C THR A 183 15.83 -20.36 -20.83
N CYS A 184 14.59 -19.86 -20.80
CA CYS A 184 13.54 -20.40 -19.95
C CYS A 184 13.26 -21.86 -20.31
N GLN A 185 13.15 -22.18 -21.60
CA GLN A 185 12.86 -23.53 -22.11
C GLN A 185 13.95 -24.52 -21.69
N ALA A 186 15.22 -24.12 -21.85
CA ALA A 186 16.37 -24.94 -21.45
C ALA A 186 16.46 -25.14 -19.93
N MET A 187 15.98 -24.18 -19.13
CA MET A 187 15.98 -24.27 -17.67
C MET A 187 14.81 -25.08 -17.11
N ASN A 188 13.60 -24.75 -17.55
CA ASN A 188 12.35 -25.40 -17.21
C ASN A 188 11.27 -25.01 -18.24
N PRO A 189 10.75 -25.94 -19.06
CA PRO A 189 9.69 -25.66 -20.02
C PRO A 189 8.44 -24.98 -19.43
N GLU A 190 8.09 -25.28 -18.18
CA GLU A 190 6.97 -24.61 -17.50
C GLU A 190 7.23 -23.10 -17.31
N LEU A 191 8.48 -22.69 -17.08
CA LEU A 191 8.85 -21.27 -16.97
C LEU A 191 8.67 -20.56 -18.32
N ALA A 192 9.05 -21.20 -19.43
CA ALA A 192 8.85 -20.64 -20.77
C ALA A 192 7.36 -20.43 -21.05
N SER A 193 6.52 -21.40 -20.70
CA SER A 193 5.06 -21.28 -20.80
C SER A 193 4.52 -20.13 -19.93
N ILE A 194 4.99 -19.98 -18.70
CA ILE A 194 4.58 -18.87 -17.81
C ILE A 194 4.96 -17.51 -18.42
N VAL A 195 6.18 -17.36 -18.94
CA VAL A 195 6.65 -16.12 -19.58
C VAL A 195 5.83 -15.81 -20.83
N GLY A 196 5.57 -16.82 -21.68
CA GLY A 196 4.72 -16.68 -22.85
C GLY A 196 3.31 -16.23 -22.50
N ILE A 197 2.68 -16.83 -21.48
CA ILE A 197 1.36 -16.40 -20.98
C ILE A 197 1.40 -14.96 -20.45
N ALA A 198 2.46 -14.57 -19.75
CA ALA A 198 2.58 -13.20 -19.22
C ALA A 198 2.59 -12.14 -20.34
N ILE A 199 3.33 -12.40 -21.43
CA ILE A 199 3.42 -11.53 -22.60
C ILE A 199 2.08 -11.48 -23.35
N GLU A 200 1.47 -12.64 -23.60
CA GLU A 200 0.28 -12.73 -24.45
C GLU A 200 -1.01 -12.22 -23.77
N THR A 201 -1.10 -12.29 -22.44
CA THR A 201 -2.34 -11.97 -21.70
C THR A 201 -2.25 -10.65 -20.91
N ALA A 202 -1.05 -10.12 -20.72
CA ALA A 202 -0.78 -8.98 -19.84
C ALA A 202 -1.34 -9.15 -18.40
N MET A 203 -1.56 -10.37 -17.94
CA MET A 203 -2.05 -10.65 -16.58
C MET A 203 -1.00 -10.29 -15.51
N ARG A 204 -1.45 -10.00 -14.29
CA ARG A 204 -0.53 -9.79 -13.16
C ARG A 204 0.11 -11.12 -12.77
N GLN A 205 1.34 -11.10 -12.26
CA GLN A 205 2.02 -12.31 -11.75
C GLN A 205 1.13 -13.16 -10.83
N GLY A 206 0.48 -12.54 -9.84
CA GLY A 206 -0.39 -13.27 -8.92
C GLY A 206 -1.63 -13.87 -9.58
N GLU A 207 -2.13 -13.27 -10.67
CA GLU A 207 -3.24 -13.80 -11.46
C GLU A 207 -2.79 -15.03 -12.25
N ILE A 208 -1.61 -14.97 -12.87
CA ILE A 208 -1.03 -16.10 -13.61
C ILE A 208 -0.77 -17.26 -12.65
N MET A 209 -0.04 -17.01 -11.55
CA MET A 209 0.30 -18.05 -10.57
C MET A 209 -0.93 -18.63 -9.84
N GLY A 210 -2.06 -17.91 -9.83
CA GLY A 210 -3.32 -18.36 -9.25
C GLY A 210 -4.23 -19.12 -10.23
N MET A 211 -3.81 -19.35 -11.48
CA MET A 211 -4.64 -20.02 -12.49
C MET A 211 -4.92 -21.48 -12.12
N THR A 212 -6.18 -21.87 -12.31
CA THR A 212 -6.66 -23.25 -12.17
C THR A 212 -7.39 -23.70 -13.43
N TRP A 213 -7.29 -24.99 -13.77
CA TRP A 213 -7.83 -25.53 -15.02
C TRP A 213 -9.35 -25.38 -15.15
N ASN A 214 -10.09 -25.42 -14.04
CA ASN A 214 -11.54 -25.18 -14.03
C ASN A 214 -11.95 -23.75 -14.41
N LYS A 215 -11.00 -22.80 -14.49
CA LYS A 215 -11.24 -21.43 -14.94
C LYS A 215 -10.69 -21.14 -16.34
N VAL A 216 -10.04 -22.11 -16.96
CA VAL A 216 -9.51 -22.03 -18.32
C VAL A 216 -10.49 -22.71 -19.27
N ASP A 217 -11.10 -21.93 -20.16
CA ASP A 217 -11.94 -22.44 -21.23
C ASP A 217 -11.18 -22.32 -22.56
N LEU A 218 -10.58 -23.43 -23.00
CA LEU A 218 -9.83 -23.48 -24.25
C LEU A 218 -10.72 -23.48 -25.50
N LYS A 219 -12.02 -23.81 -25.38
CA LYS A 219 -12.97 -23.73 -26.50
C LYS A 219 -13.37 -22.29 -26.76
N ARG A 220 -13.67 -21.56 -25.69
CA ARG A 220 -13.99 -20.12 -25.75
C ARG A 220 -12.76 -19.23 -25.79
N GLN A 221 -11.56 -19.80 -25.62
CA GLN A 221 -10.28 -19.08 -25.55
C GLN A 221 -10.29 -18.00 -24.47
N THR A 222 -10.70 -18.37 -23.25
CA THR A 222 -10.78 -17.42 -22.13
C THR A 222 -10.25 -18.01 -20.82
N VAL A 223 -9.79 -17.12 -19.94
CA VAL A 223 -9.47 -17.43 -18.54
C VAL A 223 -10.30 -16.53 -17.64
N THR A 224 -11.02 -17.14 -16.70
CA THR A 224 -11.79 -16.41 -15.70
C THR A 224 -10.95 -16.13 -14.46
N LEU A 225 -10.84 -14.87 -14.08
CA LEU A 225 -10.16 -14.45 -12.85
C LEU A 225 -11.19 -14.08 -11.79
N GLU A 226 -11.26 -14.88 -10.73
CA GLU A 226 -12.16 -14.69 -9.59
C GLU A 226 -11.40 -13.98 -8.46
N ASP A 227 -11.62 -12.67 -8.37
CA ASP A 227 -11.10 -11.75 -7.35
C ASP A 227 -9.56 -11.58 -7.26
N THR A 228 -9.09 -10.54 -7.93
CA THR A 228 -7.67 -10.21 -8.05
C THR A 228 -7.25 -9.15 -7.03
N LYS A 229 -7.09 -9.52 -5.75
CA LYS A 229 -6.57 -8.68 -4.63
C LYS A 229 -7.28 -7.33 -4.37
N ASN A 230 -8.13 -6.80 -5.27
CA ASN A 230 -8.86 -5.53 -5.25
C ASN A 230 -9.90 -5.42 -6.40
N GLY A 231 -10.26 -6.50 -7.12
CA GLY A 231 -10.86 -6.40 -8.45
C GLY A 231 -12.00 -7.38 -8.70
N GLU A 232 -13.09 -6.86 -9.27
CA GLU A 232 -14.22 -7.62 -9.79
C GLU A 232 -13.78 -8.79 -10.69
N LYS A 233 -14.66 -9.79 -10.77
CA LYS A 233 -14.50 -10.91 -11.69
C LYS A 233 -14.27 -10.38 -13.10
N ARG A 234 -13.19 -10.82 -13.75
CA ARG A 234 -12.89 -10.45 -15.13
C ARG A 234 -12.52 -11.66 -15.96
N ILE A 235 -12.87 -11.61 -17.24
CA ILE A 235 -12.58 -12.67 -18.20
C ILE A 235 -11.48 -12.13 -19.12
N VAL A 236 -10.37 -12.87 -19.20
CA VAL A 236 -9.23 -12.52 -20.04
C VAL A 236 -9.29 -13.35 -21.32
N PRO A 237 -9.38 -12.73 -22.51
CA PRO A 237 -9.28 -13.46 -23.76
C PRO A 237 -7.86 -13.98 -23.97
N LEU A 238 -7.74 -15.17 -24.54
CA LEU A 238 -6.48 -15.81 -24.89
C LEU A 238 -6.18 -15.59 -26.37
N THR A 239 -4.95 -15.21 -26.68
CA THR A 239 -4.47 -15.21 -28.06
C THR A 239 -4.33 -16.66 -28.56
N PRO A 240 -4.21 -16.87 -29.89
CA PRO A 240 -3.92 -18.21 -30.42
C PRO A 240 -2.67 -18.84 -29.80
N ARG A 241 -1.61 -18.04 -29.61
CA ARG A 241 -0.36 -18.48 -28.96
C ARG A 241 -0.58 -18.86 -27.50
N ALA A 242 -1.28 -18.03 -26.72
CA ALA A 242 -1.59 -18.35 -25.32
C ALA A 242 -2.45 -19.62 -25.20
N THR A 243 -3.42 -19.78 -26.11
CA THR A 243 -4.28 -20.97 -26.17
C THR A 243 -3.45 -22.21 -26.47
N GLN A 244 -2.51 -22.13 -27.39
CA GLN A 244 -1.62 -23.24 -27.74
C GLN A 244 -0.72 -23.63 -26.56
N ILE A 245 -0.08 -22.65 -25.90
CA ILE A 245 0.72 -22.89 -24.69
C ILE A 245 -0.10 -23.66 -23.64
N LEU A 246 -1.32 -23.22 -23.34
CA LEU A 246 -2.19 -23.90 -22.36
C LEU A 246 -2.70 -25.26 -22.84
N ARG A 247 -2.78 -25.50 -24.15
CA ARG A 247 -3.17 -26.79 -24.69
C ARG A 247 -2.08 -27.84 -24.48
N ASP A 248 -0.83 -27.44 -24.63
CA ASP A 248 0.34 -28.33 -24.57
C ASP A 248 0.78 -28.65 -23.14
N LEU A 249 0.25 -27.95 -22.14
CA LEU A 249 0.56 -28.20 -20.73
C LEU A 249 -0.15 -29.45 -20.18
N PRO A 250 0.55 -30.23 -19.32
CA PRO A 250 -0.08 -31.32 -18.60
C PRO A 250 -1.14 -30.80 -17.61
N ARG A 251 -2.11 -31.66 -17.29
CA ARG A 251 -3.16 -31.36 -16.30
C ARG A 251 -2.74 -31.86 -14.93
N ASN A 252 -2.38 -30.93 -14.04
CA ASN A 252 -2.03 -31.26 -12.66
C ASN A 252 -3.27 -31.76 -11.89
N LEU A 253 -3.08 -32.77 -11.04
CA LEU A 253 -4.15 -33.40 -10.26
C LEU A 253 -4.78 -32.47 -9.21
N ASP A 254 -4.02 -31.49 -8.73
CA ASP A 254 -4.49 -30.48 -7.78
C ASP A 254 -5.32 -29.36 -8.44
N GLY A 255 -5.53 -29.46 -9.75
CA GLY A 255 -6.30 -28.52 -10.56
C GLY A 255 -5.58 -27.20 -10.89
N LYS A 256 -4.35 -26.97 -10.39
CA LYS A 256 -3.58 -25.78 -10.73
C LYS A 256 -2.99 -25.89 -12.13
N VAL A 257 -2.83 -24.76 -12.80
CA VAL A 257 -2.15 -24.73 -14.11
C VAL A 257 -0.63 -24.86 -13.96
N TRP A 258 -0.07 -24.36 -12.86
CA TRP A 258 1.38 -24.27 -12.65
C TRP A 258 1.81 -25.00 -11.36
N ASN A 259 2.98 -25.64 -11.41
CA ASN A 259 3.64 -26.23 -10.25
C ASN A 259 4.50 -25.24 -9.46
N TYR A 260 4.77 -24.07 -10.04
CA TYR A 260 5.53 -23.01 -9.40
C TYR A 260 4.79 -22.31 -8.26
N THR A 261 5.52 -22.01 -7.18
CA THR A 261 5.11 -20.96 -6.24
C THR A 261 5.45 -19.57 -6.81
N PRO A 262 4.74 -18.50 -6.40
CA PRO A 262 5.04 -17.14 -6.89
C PRO A 262 6.49 -16.70 -6.66
N ASP A 263 7.07 -17.02 -5.50
CA ASP A 263 8.46 -16.67 -5.17
C ASP A 263 9.47 -17.57 -5.90
N GLY A 264 9.16 -18.86 -6.05
CA GLY A 264 9.97 -19.80 -6.83
C GLY A 264 10.06 -19.40 -8.30
N MET A 265 8.93 -19.04 -8.90
CA MET A 265 8.86 -18.54 -10.28
C MET A 265 9.72 -17.28 -10.45
N ARG A 266 9.53 -16.28 -9.57
CA ARG A 266 10.31 -15.02 -9.64
C ARG A 266 11.82 -15.29 -9.55
N THR A 267 12.22 -16.21 -8.67
CA THR A 267 13.62 -16.60 -8.53
C THR A 267 14.16 -17.26 -9.80
N SER A 268 13.39 -18.17 -10.39
CA SER A 268 13.75 -18.86 -11.64
C SER A 268 13.84 -17.88 -12.81
N TYR A 269 12.86 -16.98 -12.94
CA TYR A 269 12.84 -15.93 -13.96
C TYR A 269 14.06 -15.00 -13.88
N ASN A 270 14.43 -14.55 -12.67
CA ASN A 270 15.61 -13.70 -12.50
C ASN A 270 16.91 -14.43 -12.92
N LYS A 271 17.00 -15.74 -12.65
CA LYS A 271 18.11 -16.57 -13.12
C LYS A 271 18.12 -16.69 -14.65
N ALA A 272 16.95 -16.84 -15.28
CA ALA A 272 16.81 -16.89 -16.73
C ALA A 272 17.26 -15.57 -17.37
N CYS A 273 16.83 -14.41 -16.87
CA CYS A 273 17.29 -13.11 -17.37
C CYS A 273 18.81 -12.97 -17.28
N LYS A 274 19.41 -13.36 -16.14
CA LYS A 274 20.87 -13.32 -15.96
C LYS A 274 21.60 -14.21 -16.97
N ARG A 275 21.10 -15.42 -17.23
CA ARG A 275 21.70 -16.36 -18.20
C ARG A 275 21.52 -15.89 -19.65
N ALA A 276 20.39 -15.26 -19.95
CA ALA A 276 20.11 -14.70 -21.27
C ALA A 276 20.90 -13.40 -21.54
N GLY A 277 21.61 -12.85 -20.54
CA GLY A 277 22.30 -11.55 -20.67
C GLY A 277 21.33 -10.37 -20.79
N ILE A 278 20.17 -10.46 -20.12
CA ILE A 278 19.12 -9.44 -20.14
C ILE A 278 19.20 -8.63 -18.86
N GLU A 279 19.52 -7.35 -19.00
CA GLU A 279 19.66 -6.43 -17.87
C GLU A 279 18.38 -5.62 -17.63
N GLY A 280 18.08 -5.42 -16.35
CA GLY A 280 17.04 -4.52 -15.91
C GLY A 280 15.63 -4.92 -16.33
N LEU A 281 15.35 -6.15 -16.76
CA LEU A 281 14.01 -6.66 -17.04
C LEU A 281 13.46 -7.41 -15.83
N THR A 282 12.26 -7.04 -15.38
CA THR A 282 11.53 -7.73 -14.32
C THR A 282 10.31 -8.45 -14.89
N PHE A 283 9.80 -9.46 -14.17
CA PHE A 283 8.60 -10.18 -14.61
C PHE A 283 7.38 -9.26 -14.79
N HIS A 284 7.29 -8.16 -14.02
CA HIS A 284 6.20 -7.20 -14.17
C HIS A 284 6.30 -6.38 -15.47
N ASP A 285 7.50 -6.21 -16.02
CA ASP A 285 7.70 -5.52 -17.29
C ASP A 285 7.10 -6.33 -18.46
N LEU A 286 6.96 -7.65 -18.33
CA LEU A 286 6.24 -8.48 -19.32
C LEU A 286 4.75 -8.10 -19.44
N ARG A 287 4.14 -7.66 -18.33
CA ARG A 287 2.77 -7.11 -18.38
C ARG A 287 2.75 -5.76 -19.11
N HIS A 288 3.79 -4.93 -18.96
CA HIS A 288 3.92 -3.69 -19.71
C HIS A 288 4.10 -3.96 -21.20
N GLU A 289 4.91 -4.96 -21.55
CA GLU A 289 5.06 -5.43 -22.91
C GLU A 289 3.73 -5.90 -23.50
N GLY A 290 3.04 -6.82 -22.82
CA GLY A 290 1.73 -7.31 -23.27
C GLY A 290 0.69 -6.19 -23.41
N THR A 291 0.67 -5.22 -22.47
CA THR A 291 -0.23 -4.06 -22.58
C THR A 291 0.09 -3.21 -23.81
N SER A 292 1.38 -2.99 -24.10
CA SER A 292 1.82 -2.22 -25.28
C SER A 292 1.41 -2.93 -26.57
N ARG A 293 1.60 -4.25 -26.66
CA ARG A 293 1.17 -5.07 -27.81
C ARG A 293 -0.33 -5.02 -28.07
N LEU A 294 -1.15 -4.91 -27.02
CA LEU A 294 -2.60 -4.76 -27.20
C LEU A 294 -2.94 -3.42 -27.89
N PHE A 295 -2.26 -2.33 -27.53
CA PHE A 295 -2.44 -1.05 -28.21
C PHE A 295 -1.89 -1.08 -29.65
N GLU A 296 -0.75 -1.73 -29.88
CA GLU A 296 -0.17 -1.91 -31.23
C GLU A 296 -1.09 -2.73 -32.15
N LYS A 297 -1.88 -3.65 -31.57
CA LYS A 297 -2.95 -4.38 -32.28
C LYS A 297 -4.20 -3.53 -32.55
N GLY A 298 -4.20 -2.24 -32.19
CA GLY A 298 -5.29 -1.30 -32.43
C GLY A 298 -6.43 -1.37 -31.40
N LEU A 299 -6.26 -2.06 -30.27
CA LEU A 299 -7.31 -2.10 -29.26
C LEU A 299 -7.49 -0.74 -28.59
N GLY A 300 -8.75 -0.33 -28.44
CA GLY A 300 -9.12 0.89 -27.75
C GLY A 300 -8.84 0.82 -26.24
N LEU A 301 -8.69 1.99 -25.62
CA LEU A 301 -8.35 2.11 -24.19
C LEU A 301 -9.28 1.31 -23.25
N MET A 302 -10.59 1.29 -23.54
CA MET A 302 -11.56 0.51 -22.74
C MET A 302 -11.40 -1.00 -22.90
N GLN A 303 -11.08 -1.47 -24.11
CA GLN A 303 -10.83 -2.89 -24.38
C GLN A 303 -9.55 -3.34 -23.65
N VAL A 304 -8.47 -2.56 -23.75
CA VAL A 304 -7.22 -2.84 -23.03
C VAL A 304 -7.45 -2.79 -21.52
N ALA A 305 -8.22 -1.84 -21.00
CA ALA A 305 -8.56 -1.76 -19.58
C ALA A 305 -9.28 -3.01 -19.08
N ALA A 306 -10.26 -3.52 -19.85
CA ALA A 306 -10.96 -4.76 -19.53
C ALA A 306 -10.03 -5.98 -19.52
N ILE A 307 -9.17 -6.11 -20.54
CA ILE A 307 -8.22 -7.23 -20.70
C ILE A 307 -7.09 -7.19 -19.66
N THR A 308 -6.64 -6.00 -19.25
CA THR A 308 -5.53 -5.86 -18.30
C THR A 308 -6.01 -5.69 -16.85
N GLY A 309 -7.27 -5.29 -16.63
CA GLY A 309 -7.84 -5.03 -15.30
C GLY A 309 -7.30 -3.75 -14.66
N HIS A 310 -7.09 -2.68 -15.44
CA HIS A 310 -6.77 -1.36 -14.92
C HIS A 310 -8.07 -0.63 -14.51
N LYS A 311 -8.14 -0.13 -13.28
CA LYS A 311 -9.29 0.69 -12.81
C LYS A 311 -9.10 2.18 -13.10
N ASN A 312 -7.87 2.68 -12.96
CA ASN A 312 -7.54 4.06 -13.29
C ASN A 312 -6.98 4.13 -14.71
N MET A 313 -7.73 4.76 -15.61
CA MET A 313 -7.35 4.95 -17.02
C MET A 313 -6.09 5.82 -17.19
N GLN A 314 -5.75 6.65 -16.21
CA GLN A 314 -4.49 7.42 -16.24
C GLN A 314 -3.26 6.51 -16.31
N MET A 315 -3.33 5.29 -15.77
CA MET A 315 -2.25 4.31 -15.87
C MET A 315 -2.04 3.79 -17.31
N LEU A 316 -3.07 3.89 -18.15
CA LEU A 316 -3.02 3.47 -19.55
C LEU A 316 -2.62 4.60 -20.50
N LYS A 317 -2.70 5.87 -20.08
CA LYS A 317 -2.36 7.03 -20.93
C LYS A 317 -0.94 6.97 -21.50
N ARG A 318 0.00 6.34 -20.79
CA ARG A 318 1.38 6.21 -21.27
C ARG A 318 1.55 5.28 -22.46
N TYR A 319 0.55 4.46 -22.78
CA TYR A 319 0.55 3.59 -23.95
C TYR A 319 -0.23 4.19 -25.12
N THR A 320 -1.06 5.20 -24.85
CA THR A 320 -1.78 5.94 -25.89
C THR A 320 -0.87 7.04 -26.44
N HIS A 321 0.22 6.66 -27.10
CA HIS A 321 0.94 7.59 -27.96
C HIS A 321 0.14 7.70 -29.26
N LEU A 322 -0.95 8.47 -29.21
CA LEU A 322 -1.71 8.80 -30.40
C LEU A 322 -0.82 9.67 -31.29
N LYS A 323 -0.27 9.08 -32.34
CA LYS A 323 0.37 9.85 -33.40
C LYS A 323 -0.73 10.61 -34.17
N PRO A 324 -0.58 11.93 -34.42
CA PRO A 324 -1.56 12.68 -35.19
C PRO A 324 -1.87 12.04 -36.55
N GLU A 325 -0.89 11.38 -37.16
CA GLU A 325 -1.03 10.67 -38.44
C GLU A 325 -1.99 9.48 -38.37
N ASP A 326 -2.02 8.77 -37.24
CA ASP A 326 -2.95 7.66 -37.00
C ASP A 326 -4.39 8.18 -36.77
N LEU A 327 -4.52 9.36 -36.17
CA LEU A 327 -5.81 10.05 -36.02
C LEU A 327 -6.35 10.53 -37.37
N VAL A 328 -5.48 11.01 -38.26
CA VAL A 328 -5.88 11.41 -39.63
C VAL A 328 -6.43 10.21 -40.41
N LYS A 329 -5.81 9.03 -40.32
CA LYS A 329 -6.33 7.80 -40.95
C LYS A 329 -7.71 7.40 -40.40
N LEU A 330 -7.90 7.50 -39.09
CA LEU A 330 -9.19 7.21 -38.44
C LEU A 330 -10.28 8.21 -38.84
N LEU A 331 -9.94 9.48 -38.98
CA LEU A 331 -10.88 10.54 -39.39
C LEU A 331 -11.27 10.44 -40.87
N ASN A 332 -10.37 9.92 -41.72
CA ASN A 332 -10.60 9.79 -43.15
C ASN A 332 -11.32 8.49 -43.56
N GLY A 333 -11.70 7.65 -42.59
CA GLY A 333 -12.29 6.33 -42.84
C GLY A 333 -11.23 5.35 -43.32
N GLY A 334 -10.88 4.38 -42.47
CA GLY A 334 -9.85 3.37 -42.74
C GLY A 334 -10.14 2.49 -43.96
#